data_AF-A0A7K8BE50-F1
#
_entry.id   AF-A0A7K8BE50-F1
#
_cell.length_a   1.000
_cell.length_b   1.000
_cell.length_c   1.000
_cell.angle_alpha   90.00
_cell.angle_beta   90.00
_cell.angle_gamma   90.00
#
_symmetry.space_group_name_H-M   'P 1'
#
loop_
_entity.id
_entity.type
_entity.pdbx_description
1 polymer ?
#
loop_
_entity_poly.entity_id
_entity_poly.type
_entity_poly.pdbx_seq_one_letter_code
_entity_poly.pdbx_strand_id
1 'polypeptide(L)'
;AVDIPCAAFRSWSNPRIEWKFQKGSSLVLFYYGGELTEPYRNRVQFSPTSIRFQSVTREDSGKYICEVVGDGSHIAKSEVNLIVQGEATPCLHPHPCSCPHPCPRPCPHPCPCPSS
;
A
#
# COMPACT_ATOMS: atom_id res chain seq x y z
N ALA A 1 5.61 -12.12 4.25
CA ALA A 1 5.68 -10.88 5.04
C ALA A 1 6.64 -9.91 4.37
N VAL A 2 6.34 -8.62 4.46
CA VAL A 2 7.15 -7.52 3.89
C VAL A 2 7.37 -6.47 4.98
N ASP A 3 8.61 -6.03 5.13
CA ASP A 3 9.01 -5.01 6.09
C ASP A 3 9.28 -3.69 5.36
N ILE A 4 8.66 -2.61 5.85
CA ILE A 4 8.83 -1.25 5.31
C ILE A 4 9.57 -0.42 6.37
N PRO A 5 10.85 -0.03 6.11
CA PRO A 5 11.66 0.63 7.11
C PRO A 5 11.26 2.10 7.31
N CYS A 6 11.34 2.57 8.55
CA CYS A 6 11.32 3.98 8.92
C CYS A 6 12.75 4.49 9.12
N ALA A 7 13.39 4.92 8.03
CA ALA A 7 14.73 5.50 8.09
C ALA A 7 14.77 6.87 8.79
N ALA A 8 13.62 7.48 9.08
CA ALA A 8 13.50 8.68 9.89
C ALA A 8 13.68 8.44 11.40
N PHE A 9 13.44 7.21 11.87
CA PHE A 9 13.59 6.90 13.29
C PHE A 9 15.04 7.08 13.72
N ARG A 10 15.20 7.64 14.92
CA ARG A 10 16.46 7.82 15.66
C ARG A 10 16.19 7.39 17.10
N SER A 11 17.24 7.08 17.86
CA SER A 11 17.16 6.68 19.27
C SER A 11 16.74 7.82 20.20
N TRP A 12 15.57 8.42 19.93
CA TRP A 12 14.94 9.47 20.72
C TRP A 12 14.20 8.85 21.92
N SER A 13 14.08 9.62 22.99
CA SER A 13 13.59 9.11 24.29
C SER A 13 12.11 8.75 24.28
N ASN A 14 11.29 9.52 23.55
CA ASN A 14 9.86 9.27 23.38
C ASN A 14 9.31 9.88 22.08
N PRO A 15 9.71 9.34 20.91
CA PRO A 15 9.32 9.93 19.63
C PRO A 15 7.86 9.64 19.30
N ARG A 16 7.15 10.65 18.77
CA ARG A 16 5.84 10.42 18.14
C ARG A 16 6.07 9.96 16.70
N ILE A 17 5.66 8.74 16.41
CA ILE A 17 5.78 8.13 15.08
C ILE A 17 4.40 8.07 14.43
N GLU A 18 4.31 8.52 13.19
CA GLU A 18 3.10 8.51 12.38
C GLU A 18 3.39 7.85 11.03
N TRP A 19 2.44 7.05 10.55
CA TRP A 19 2.53 6.47 9.20
C TRP A 19 1.37 6.92 8.32
N LYS A 20 1.74 7.35 7.12
CA LYS A 20 0.82 7.78 6.07
C LYS A 20 1.01 6.92 4.83
N PHE A 21 -0.09 6.52 4.18
CA PHE A 21 -0.09 5.83 2.90
C PHE A 21 -0.60 6.79 1.82
N GLN A 22 0.14 6.90 0.73
CA GLN A 22 -0.19 7.75 -0.40
C GLN A 22 -0.32 6.93 -1.68
N LYS A 23 -1.46 7.09 -2.36
CA LYS A 23 -1.76 6.46 -3.64
C LYS A 23 -2.48 7.46 -4.54
N GLY A 24 -1.82 7.88 -5.62
CA GLY A 24 -2.28 9.01 -6.42
C GLY A 24 -2.36 10.29 -5.57
N SER A 25 -3.52 10.95 -5.57
CA SER A 25 -3.80 12.11 -4.74
C SER A 25 -4.29 11.77 -3.33
N SER A 26 -4.66 10.51 -3.05
CA SER A 26 -5.15 10.08 -1.75
C SER A 26 -4.01 9.94 -0.75
N LEU A 27 -4.20 10.49 0.45
CA LEU A 27 -3.30 10.37 1.59
C LEU A 27 -4.10 9.88 2.81
N VAL A 28 -3.67 8.79 3.41
CA VAL A 28 -4.34 8.16 4.56
C VAL A 28 -3.36 8.09 5.72
N LEU A 29 -3.68 8.72 6.85
CA LEU A 29 -2.99 8.48 8.12
C LEU A 29 -3.52 7.17 8.69
N PHE A 30 -2.68 6.13 8.76
CA PHE A 30 -3.11 4.80 9.19
C PHE A 30 -2.42 4.29 10.45
N TYR A 31 -1.40 5.01 10.94
CA TYR A 31 -0.83 4.80 12.27
C TYR A 31 -0.64 6.14 12.97
N TYR A 32 -1.27 6.30 14.12
CA TYR A 32 -1.15 7.48 14.96
C TYR A 32 -1.47 7.12 16.42
N GLY A 33 -0.77 7.74 17.37
CA GLY A 33 -1.07 7.55 18.80
C GLY A 33 -0.89 6.12 19.31
N GLY A 34 -0.04 5.33 18.67
CA GLY A 34 0.15 3.92 19.03
C GLY A 34 -0.79 2.93 18.34
N GLU A 35 -1.73 3.43 17.54
CA GLU A 35 -2.84 2.63 17.00
C GLU A 35 -2.81 2.55 15.48
N LEU A 36 -3.11 1.37 14.95
CA LEU A 36 -3.38 1.15 13.53
C LEU A 36 -4.88 1.31 13.25
N THR A 37 -5.22 2.03 12.18
CA THR A 37 -6.60 2.14 11.69
C THR A 37 -6.97 0.93 10.82
N GLU A 38 -8.27 0.68 10.64
CA GLU A 38 -8.72 -0.22 9.58
C GLU A 38 -8.36 0.35 8.20
N PRO A 39 -8.04 -0.48 7.19
CA PRO A 39 -7.97 -1.96 7.21
C PRO A 39 -6.62 -2.55 7.68
N TYR A 40 -5.73 -1.74 8.26
CA TYR A 40 -4.34 -2.15 8.56
C TYR A 40 -4.18 -2.90 9.88
N ARG A 41 -5.09 -2.69 10.84
CA ARG A 41 -5.02 -3.21 12.22
C ARG A 41 -4.74 -4.71 12.33
N ASN A 42 -5.32 -5.52 11.45
CA ASN A 42 -5.18 -6.99 11.49
C ASN A 42 -4.08 -7.54 10.56
N ARG A 43 -3.42 -6.68 9.76
CA ARG A 43 -2.49 -7.12 8.71
C ARG A 43 -1.09 -6.53 8.86
N VAL A 44 -0.95 -5.45 9.62
CA VAL A 44 0.29 -4.72 9.86
C VAL A 44 0.70 -4.85 11.32
N GLN A 45 1.97 -5.11 11.55
CA GLN A 45 2.60 -5.00 12.87
C GLN A 45 3.48 -3.76 12.89
N PHE A 46 3.38 -2.96 13.95
CA PHE A 46 4.20 -1.78 14.14
C PHE A 46 5.45 -2.10 14.96
N SER A 47 6.55 -1.45 14.59
CA SER A 47 7.72 -1.26 15.45
C SER A 47 8.27 0.17 15.23
N PRO A 48 9.08 0.71 16.15
CA PRO A 48 9.63 2.05 15.98
C PRO A 48 10.46 2.24 14.69
N THR A 49 11.11 1.17 14.23
CA THR A 49 12.00 1.18 13.06
C THR A 49 11.35 0.75 11.75
N SER A 50 10.15 0.16 11.79
CA SER A 50 9.48 -0.36 10.59
C SER A 50 8.02 -0.72 10.86
N ILE A 51 7.24 -0.82 9.79
CA ILE A 51 5.97 -1.57 9.79
C ILE A 51 6.14 -2.87 9.00
N ARG A 52 5.46 -3.92 9.45
CA ARG A 52 5.53 -5.24 8.85
C ARG A 52 4.16 -5.72 8.39
N PHE A 53 3.98 -5.83 7.08
CA PHE A 53 2.81 -6.48 6.51
C PHE A 53 2.97 -7.99 6.59
N GLN A 54 2.02 -8.70 7.20
CA GLN A 54 2.01 -10.17 7.22
C GLN A 54 1.81 -10.73 5.81
N SER A 55 0.87 -10.13 5.07
CA SER A 55 0.57 -10.42 3.67
C SER A 55 0.26 -9.12 2.93
N VAL A 56 0.68 -9.03 1.67
CA VAL A 56 0.50 -7.87 0.81
C VAL A 56 -0.31 -8.25 -0.44
N THR A 57 -1.15 -7.33 -0.92
CA THR A 57 -1.90 -7.45 -2.17
C THR A 57 -1.49 -6.33 -3.12
N ARG A 58 -1.96 -6.37 -4.38
CA ARG A 58 -1.72 -5.30 -5.35
C ARG A 58 -2.25 -3.94 -4.86
N GLU A 59 -3.28 -3.94 -4.02
CA GLU A 59 -3.89 -2.73 -3.48
C GLU A 59 -2.95 -1.97 -2.54
N ASP A 60 -2.09 -2.71 -1.83
CA ASP A 60 -1.06 -2.18 -0.93
C ASP A 60 0.10 -1.49 -1.68
N SER A 61 0.12 -1.54 -3.01
CA SER A 61 1.12 -0.79 -3.79
C SER A 61 0.88 0.71 -3.68
N GLY A 62 1.91 1.44 -3.26
CA GLY A 62 1.87 2.89 -3.05
C GLY A 62 3.06 3.37 -2.21
N LYS A 63 3.00 4.65 -1.82
CA LYS A 63 4.05 5.28 -1.04
C LYS A 63 3.70 5.25 0.44
N TYR A 64 4.60 4.71 1.24
CA TYR A 64 4.55 4.68 2.69
C TYR A 64 5.48 5.75 3.25
N ILE A 65 4.94 6.61 4.10
CA ILE A 65 5.62 7.76 4.65
C ILE A 65 5.67 7.57 6.17
N CYS A 66 6.87 7.46 6.72
CA CYS A 66 7.09 7.52 8.16
C CYS A 66 7.52 8.94 8.53
N GLU A 67 6.82 9.53 9.48
CA GLU A 67 7.12 10.84 10.06
C GLU A 67 7.37 10.65 11.56
N VAL A 68 8.49 11.18 12.04
CA VAL A 68 8.91 11.00 13.43
C VAL A 68 9.20 12.37 14.04
N VAL A 69 8.51 12.69 15.12
CA VAL A 69 8.73 13.89 15.92
C VAL A 69 9.51 13.49 17.16
N GLY A 70 10.76 13.94 17.24
CA GLY A 70 11.69 13.68 18.33
C GLY A 70 11.82 14.83 19.32
N ASP A 71 12.92 14.79 20.07
CA ASP A 71 13.23 15.78 21.10
C ASP A 71 13.34 17.20 20.51
N GLY A 72 12.92 18.21 21.27
CA GLY A 72 12.95 19.61 20.83
C GLY A 72 12.07 19.91 19.61
N SER A 73 11.04 19.09 19.36
CA SER A 73 10.15 19.19 18.20
C SER A 73 10.85 18.97 16.85
N HIS A 74 12.00 18.27 16.84
CA HIS A 74 12.68 17.94 15.60
C HIS A 74 11.87 16.93 14.79
N ILE A 75 11.63 17.21 13.51
CA ILE A 75 10.82 16.35 12.63
C ILE A 75 11.73 15.70 11.59
N ALA A 76 11.67 14.38 11.50
CA ALA A 76 12.31 13.60 10.45
C ALA A 76 11.27 12.84 9.63
N LYS A 77 11.55 12.62 8.35
CA LYS A 77 10.66 11.95 7.40
C LYS A 77 11.42 10.98 6.51
N SER A 78 10.84 9.83 6.24
CA SER A 78 11.34 8.85 5.26
C SER A 78 10.20 8.29 4.42
N GLU A 79 10.46 8.03 3.15
CA GLU A 79 9.46 7.53 2.19
C GLU A 79 9.94 6.22 1.56
N VAL A 80 9.03 5.26 1.40
CA VAL A 80 9.27 3.98 0.71
C VAL A 80 8.14 3.74 -0.28
N ASN A 81 8.47 3.43 -1.54
CA ASN A 81 7.48 3.03 -2.55
C ASN A 81 7.41 1.50 -2.60
N LEU A 82 6.29 0.92 -2.15
CA LEU A 82 6.04 -0.51 -2.25
C LEU A 82 5.38 -0.82 -3.60
N ILE A 83 5.91 -1.80 -4.32
CA ILE A 83 5.33 -2.32 -5.55
C ILE A 83 5.10 -3.82 -5.36
N VAL A 84 3.84 -4.22 -5.31
CA VAL A 84 3.44 -5.63 -5.20
C VAL A 84 3.13 -6.14 -6.60
N GLN A 85 4.00 -6.99 -7.12
CA GLN A 85 3.73 -7.74 -8.33
C GLN A 85 2.76 -8.88 -7.98
N GLY A 86 1.68 -9.04 -8.75
CA GLY A 86 0.88 -10.26 -8.59
C GLY A 86 1.41 -11.31 -9.55
N GLU A 87 1.44 -12.56 -9.10
CA GLU A 87 1.58 -13.70 -9.99
C GLU A 87 0.49 -13.58 -11.06
N ALA A 88 0.90 -13.57 -12.34
CA ALA A 88 -0.05 -13.78 -13.40
C ALA A 88 -0.51 -15.23 -13.24
N THR A 89 -1.65 -15.46 -12.61
CA THR A 89 -2.29 -16.77 -12.68
C THR A 89 -2.37 -17.10 -14.16
N PRO A 90 -1.60 -18.11 -14.66
CA PRO A 90 -1.75 -18.50 -16.04
C PRO A 90 -3.22 -18.84 -16.20
N CYS A 91 -3.88 -18.29 -17.22
CA CYS A 91 -5.22 -18.72 -17.54
C CYS A 91 -5.16 -20.24 -17.78
N LEU A 92 -5.52 -21.04 -16.77
CA LEU A 92 -5.60 -22.51 -16.89
C LEU A 92 -6.82 -22.95 -17.72
N HIS A 93 -7.49 -22.00 -18.38
CA HIS A 93 -8.53 -22.24 -19.34
C HIS A 93 -7.95 -22.10 -20.75
N PRO A 94 -7.77 -23.20 -21.50
CA PRO A 94 -7.60 -23.16 -22.95
C PRO A 94 -8.97 -22.89 -23.59
N HIS A 95 -9.59 -21.75 -23.29
CA HIS A 95 -10.58 -21.21 -24.20
C HIS A 95 -9.87 -20.10 -24.99
N PRO A 96 -9.66 -20.28 -26.31
CA PRO A 96 -9.28 -19.15 -27.13
C PRO A 96 -10.34 -18.07 -26.90
N CYS A 97 -9.91 -16.85 -26.61
CA CYS A 97 -10.77 -15.69 -26.76
C CYS A 97 -11.11 -15.58 -28.25
N SER A 98 -12.05 -16.38 -28.72
CA SER A 98 -12.64 -16.25 -30.03
C SER A 98 -13.57 -15.04 -29.93
N CYS A 99 -13.02 -13.84 -30.11
CA CYS A 99 -13.81 -12.69 -30.51
C CYS A 99 -14.38 -13.02 -31.89
N PRO A 100 -15.70 -13.26 -32.05
CA PRO A 100 -16.23 -13.75 -33.33
C PRO A 100 -16.20 -12.70 -34.45
N HIS A 101 -15.75 -11.47 -34.21
CA HIS A 101 -15.62 -10.43 -35.24
C HIS A 101 -14.43 -9.49 -34.95
N PRO A 102 -13.73 -9.00 -36.01
CA PRO A 102 -12.74 -7.94 -35.85
C PRO A 102 -13.44 -6.64 -35.44
N CYS A 103 -13.16 -6.15 -34.23
CA CYS A 103 -13.64 -4.84 -33.77
C CYS A 103 -13.04 -3.73 -34.65
N PRO A 104 -13.83 -2.95 -35.40
CA PRO A 104 -13.28 -1.93 -36.29
C PRO A 104 -12.89 -0.63 -35.58
N ARG A 105 -13.20 -0.45 -34.28
CA ARG A 105 -13.01 0.84 -33.57
C ARG A 105 -12.79 0.69 -32.06
N PRO A 106 -12.05 1.60 -31.42
CA PRO A 106 -11.83 1.61 -29.98
C PRO A 106 -13.11 2.01 -29.23
N CYS A 107 -13.52 1.22 -28.24
CA CYS A 107 -14.65 1.55 -27.36
C CYS A 107 -14.23 2.65 -26.36
N PRO A 108 -14.97 3.77 -26.24
CA PRO A 108 -14.62 4.87 -25.34
C PRO A 108 -15.02 4.65 -23.87
N HIS A 109 -15.65 3.53 -23.48
CA HIS A 109 -16.16 3.31 -22.12
C HIS A 109 -15.86 1.89 -21.61
N PRO A 110 -15.58 1.68 -20.30
CA PRO A 110 -15.40 0.35 -19.72
C PRO A 110 -16.73 -0.40 -19.64
N CYS A 111 -16.75 -1.65 -20.09
CA CYS A 111 -17.91 -2.55 -20.02
C CYS A 111 -18.27 -2.84 -18.55
N PRO A 112 -19.55 -2.78 -18.14
CA PRO A 112 -19.96 -3.26 -16.83
C PRO A 112 -19.93 -4.81 -16.81
N CYS A 113 -19.47 -5.38 -15.70
CA CYS A 113 -19.56 -6.82 -15.45
C CYS A 113 -21.02 -7.21 -15.13
N PRO A 114 -21.52 -8.37 -15.61
CA PRO A 114 -22.85 -8.84 -15.23
C PRO A 114 -22.87 -9.30 -13.76
N SER A 115 -23.86 -8.83 -13.01
CA SER A 115 -24.26 -9.37 -11.70
C SER A 115 -25.07 -10.65 -11.87
N SER A 116 -24.90 -11.55 -10.89
CA SER A 116 -25.40 -12.94 -10.80
C SER A 116 -26.84 -13.20 -11.21
#